data_AF-A0A8T7L0F0-F1
#
_entry.id   AF-A0A8T7L0F0-F1
#
_cell.length_a   1.000
_cell.length_b   1.000
_cell.length_c   1.000
_cell.angle_alpha   90.00
_cell.angle_beta   90.00
_cell.angle_gamma   90.00
#
_symmetry.space_group_name_H-M   'P 1'
#
loop_
_entity.id
_entity.type
_entity.pdbx_description
1 polymer ?
#
loop_
_entity_poly.entity_id
_entity_poly.type
_entity_poly.pdbx_seq_one_letter_code
_entity_poly.pdbx_strand_id
1 'polypeptide(L)'
;MEKVLNDQIVQQIQEAFAEVKEPVQVLLFGSKENCDYCSETRQLLEEVTALHDKLELSVYDLQENADVAQQFNVTSAPGIVIAAREDAEVKNLGIQFSGIPSGHEFSTLINDIIIASKRDSGLSEKTREYLRSLDKPLHLQVFVTPTCPYCPRAVLLAHQMAMENPAMIRAEGVEATEFPELANRFNVRGVPQTVVNAGKGMVVGAVPEQNLIAEIQRALQN
;
A
#
# COMPACT_ATOMS: atom_id res chain seq x y z
N MET A 1 8.17 12.12 23.47
CA MET A 1 7.12 11.45 22.67
C MET A 1 6.92 10.07 23.26
N GLU A 2 5.69 9.72 23.55
CA GLU A 2 5.30 8.36 23.91
C GLU A 2 5.41 7.51 22.64
N LYS A 3 6.10 6.37 22.69
CA LYS A 3 6.29 5.50 21.52
C LYS A 3 4.95 4.91 21.10
N VAL A 4 4.71 4.83 19.79
CA VAL A 4 3.53 4.15 19.24
C VAL A 4 3.69 2.63 19.38
N LEU A 5 4.92 2.12 19.23
CA LEU A 5 5.24 0.70 19.34
C LEU A 5 5.72 0.35 20.74
N ASN A 6 5.08 -0.64 21.36
CA ASN A 6 5.56 -1.23 22.61
C ASN A 6 6.68 -2.25 22.36
N ASP A 7 7.42 -2.62 23.41
CA ASP A 7 8.60 -3.49 23.29
C ASP A 7 8.29 -4.89 22.73
N GLN A 8 7.09 -5.43 22.98
CA GLN A 8 6.69 -6.74 22.44
C GLN A 8 6.46 -6.68 20.93
N ILE A 9 5.81 -5.61 20.45
CA ILE A 9 5.59 -5.37 19.02
C ILE A 9 6.92 -5.15 18.31
N VAL A 10 7.84 -4.39 18.93
CA VAL A 10 9.19 -4.18 18.39
C VAL A 10 9.93 -5.51 18.19
N GLN A 11 9.87 -6.42 19.17
CA GLN A 11 10.50 -7.74 19.04
C GLN A 11 9.91 -8.55 17.88
N GLN A 12 8.58 -8.58 17.75
CA GLN A 12 7.91 -9.29 16.65
C GLN A 12 8.28 -8.72 15.27
N ILE A 13 8.40 -7.39 15.16
CA ILE A 13 8.82 -6.75 13.91
C ILE A 13 10.26 -7.11 13.59
N GLN A 14 11.16 -7.07 14.58
CA GLN A 14 12.57 -7.44 14.38
C GLN A 14 12.71 -8.89 13.92
N GLU A 15 11.91 -9.81 14.47
CA GLU A 15 11.85 -11.20 14.01
C GLU A 15 11.37 -11.30 12.56
N ALA A 16 10.29 -10.60 12.20
CA ALA A 16 9.78 -10.56 10.82
C ALA A 16 10.79 -9.93 9.84
N PHE A 17 11.49 -8.88 10.27
CA PHE A 17 12.50 -8.18 9.47
C PHE A 17 13.79 -8.98 9.26
N ALA A 18 13.98 -10.12 9.92
CA ALA A 18 15.03 -11.08 9.55
C ALA A 18 14.88 -11.58 8.08
N GLU A 19 13.68 -11.47 7.51
CA GLU A 19 13.40 -11.81 6.12
C GLU A 19 13.75 -10.71 5.11
N VAL A 20 14.05 -9.49 5.55
CA VAL A 20 14.45 -8.35 4.69
C VAL A 20 15.79 -8.66 4.02
N LYS A 21 15.82 -8.60 2.68
CA LYS A 21 16.98 -8.92 1.83
C LYS A 21 17.56 -7.70 1.16
N GLU A 22 16.75 -6.94 0.44
CA GLU A 22 17.19 -5.74 -0.28
C GLU A 22 16.67 -4.44 0.35
N PRO A 23 17.36 -3.31 0.14
CA PRO A 23 16.91 -2.00 0.59
C PRO A 23 15.50 -1.63 0.13
N VAL A 24 14.74 -0.98 1.03
CA VAL A 24 13.38 -0.49 0.78
C VAL A 24 13.33 0.98 1.19
N GLN A 25 12.74 1.78 0.30
CA GLN A 25 12.45 3.18 0.56
C GLN A 25 10.96 3.29 0.92
N VAL A 26 10.68 3.84 2.09
CA VAL A 26 9.34 4.27 2.48
C VAL A 26 9.26 5.77 2.22
N LEU A 27 8.23 6.22 1.50
CA LEU A 27 7.96 7.63 1.28
C LEU A 27 6.65 7.97 1.99
N LEU A 28 6.67 9.01 2.81
CA LEU A 28 5.48 9.60 3.42
C LEU A 28 5.23 10.96 2.78
N PHE A 29 4.02 11.15 2.28
CA PHE A 29 3.50 12.41 1.80
C PHE A 29 2.47 12.92 2.80
N GLY A 30 2.84 13.98 3.52
CA GLY A 30 1.96 14.69 4.43
C GLY A 30 1.32 15.91 3.77
N SER A 31 0.48 16.59 4.55
CA SER A 31 -0.07 17.91 4.23
C SER A 31 -0.14 18.75 5.49
N LYS A 32 0.15 20.04 5.38
CA LYS A 32 -0.03 21.02 6.47
C LYS A 32 -1.51 21.33 6.73
N GLU A 33 -2.38 21.05 5.77
CA GLU A 33 -3.82 21.28 5.84
C GLU A 33 -4.58 19.95 5.72
N ASN A 34 -5.65 19.78 6.50
CA ASN A 34 -6.58 18.66 6.41
C ASN A 34 -5.92 17.26 6.46
N CYS A 35 -4.98 17.05 7.37
CA CYS A 35 -4.37 15.75 7.60
C CYS A 35 -4.28 15.43 9.09
N ASP A 36 -5.37 14.88 9.63
CA ASP A 36 -5.51 14.63 11.07
C ASP A 36 -4.51 13.58 11.59
N TYR A 37 -4.14 12.60 10.75
CA TYR A 37 -3.27 11.48 11.14
C TYR A 37 -1.85 11.57 10.56
N CYS A 38 -1.44 12.71 9.99
CA CYS A 38 -0.10 12.87 9.42
C CYS A 38 1.01 12.69 10.47
N SER A 39 0.83 13.25 11.68
CA SER A 39 1.80 13.14 12.76
C SER A 39 2.00 11.71 13.24
N GLU A 40 0.90 11.00 13.46
CA GLU A 40 0.84 9.62 13.94
C GLU A 40 1.41 8.67 12.89
N THR A 41 1.05 8.88 11.61
CA THR A 41 1.61 8.12 10.49
C THR A 41 3.11 8.32 10.40
N ARG A 42 3.58 9.57 10.51
CA ARG A 42 5.02 9.86 10.52
C ARG A 42 5.74 9.16 11.66
N GLN A 43 5.23 9.27 12.87
CA GLN A 43 5.83 8.64 14.03
C GLN A 43 5.88 7.12 13.88
N LEU A 44 4.78 6.51 13.41
CA LEU A 44 4.71 5.07 13.13
C LEU A 44 5.80 4.64 12.14
N LEU A 45 5.94 5.36 11.03
CA LEU A 45 6.94 5.03 9.99
C LEU A 45 8.37 5.28 10.46
N GLU A 46 8.62 6.35 11.23
CA GLU A 46 9.93 6.62 11.84
C GLU A 46 10.31 5.48 12.80
N GLU A 47 9.38 5.03 13.65
CA GLU A 47 9.63 3.92 14.57
C GLU A 47 9.86 2.59 13.83
N VAL A 48 9.09 2.28 12.79
CA VAL A 48 9.25 1.02 12.01
C VAL A 48 10.54 1.01 11.21
N THR A 49 10.84 2.07 10.46
CA THR A 49 12.03 2.12 9.59
C THR A 49 13.32 2.14 10.40
N ALA A 50 13.30 2.69 11.62
CA ALA A 50 14.45 2.64 12.54
C ALA A 50 14.80 1.22 13.04
N LEU A 51 13.93 0.22 12.85
CA LEU A 51 14.18 -1.16 13.32
C LEU A 51 15.09 -1.97 12.41
N HIS A 52 15.42 -1.50 11.20
CA HIS A 52 16.27 -2.24 10.27
C HIS A 52 17.08 -1.30 9.37
N ASP A 53 18.37 -1.59 9.19
CA ASP A 53 19.35 -0.74 8.49
C ASP A 53 19.08 -0.53 6.98
N LYS A 54 18.44 -1.52 6.34
CA LYS A 54 18.01 -1.48 4.95
C LYS A 54 16.71 -0.69 4.68
N LEU A 55 16.09 -0.10 5.71
CA LEU A 55 14.88 0.70 5.56
C LEU A 55 15.22 2.19 5.69
N GLU A 56 14.74 2.98 4.75
CA GLU A 56 14.86 4.44 4.81
C GLU A 56 13.48 5.08 4.71
N LEU A 57 13.26 6.16 5.46
CA LEU A 57 12.07 6.99 5.38
C LEU A 57 12.41 8.34 4.76
N SER A 58 11.66 8.74 3.74
CA SER A 58 11.67 10.11 3.23
C SER A 58 10.29 10.73 3.44
N VAL A 59 10.27 11.97 3.93
CA VAL A 59 9.04 12.69 4.24
C VAL A 59 8.95 13.90 3.33
N TYR A 60 7.81 14.03 2.65
CA TYR A 60 7.49 15.08 1.69
C TYR A 60 6.17 15.75 2.07
N ASP A 61 5.98 16.98 1.61
CA ASP A 61 4.67 17.63 1.63
C ASP A 61 4.06 17.52 0.22
N LEU A 62 2.77 17.15 0.13
CA LEU A 62 2.10 16.95 -1.15
C LEU A 62 2.11 18.18 -2.07
N GLN A 63 2.03 19.38 -1.49
CA GLN A 63 1.98 20.62 -2.26
C GLN A 63 3.38 21.14 -2.58
N GLU A 64 4.28 21.12 -1.58
CA GLU A 64 5.66 21.63 -1.78
C GLU A 64 6.51 20.70 -2.64
N ASN A 65 6.20 19.40 -2.66
CA ASN A 65 6.90 18.37 -3.45
C ASN A 65 5.96 17.71 -4.47
N ALA A 66 5.15 18.52 -5.15
CA ALA A 66 4.16 18.06 -6.11
C ALA A 66 4.74 17.23 -7.28
N ASP A 67 5.98 17.51 -7.68
CA ASP A 67 6.72 16.76 -8.70
C ASP A 67 7.01 15.32 -8.24
N VAL A 68 7.48 15.15 -7.00
CA VAL A 68 7.71 13.83 -6.39
C VAL A 68 6.37 13.11 -6.18
N ALA A 69 5.35 13.80 -5.66
CA ALA A 69 4.03 13.22 -5.47
C ALA A 69 3.43 12.72 -6.80
N GLN A 70 3.58 13.50 -7.88
CA GLN A 70 3.13 13.12 -9.22
C GLN A 70 3.90 11.90 -9.77
N GLN A 71 5.22 11.82 -9.58
CA GLN A 71 6.03 10.67 -10.00
C GLN A 71 5.52 9.36 -9.39
N PHE A 72 5.08 9.40 -8.14
CA PHE A 72 4.51 8.24 -7.47
C PHE A 72 2.98 8.15 -7.59
N ASN A 73 2.29 9.09 -8.22
CA ASN A 73 0.82 9.14 -8.30
C ASN A 73 0.12 9.24 -6.92
N VAL A 74 0.74 9.93 -5.96
CA VAL A 74 0.14 10.15 -4.64
C VAL A 74 -0.74 11.40 -4.69
N THR A 75 -2.00 11.25 -4.30
CA THR A 75 -3.01 12.32 -4.41
C THR A 75 -3.67 12.69 -3.08
N SER A 76 -3.30 12.00 -2.00
CA SER A 76 -3.98 12.05 -0.70
C SER A 76 -2.95 12.09 0.42
N ALA A 77 -3.26 12.78 1.53
CA ALA A 77 -2.45 12.83 2.73
C ALA A 77 -3.24 12.27 3.93
N PRO A 78 -2.63 11.43 4.79
CA PRO A 78 -1.28 10.90 4.64
C PRO A 78 -1.23 9.87 3.51
N GLY A 79 -0.24 10.01 2.62
CA GLY A 79 0.01 9.08 1.52
C GLY A 79 1.32 8.36 1.75
N ILE A 80 1.33 7.04 1.67
CA ILE A 80 2.52 6.22 1.90
C ILE A 80 2.83 5.45 0.64
N VAL A 81 4.11 5.38 0.27
CA VAL A 81 4.61 4.55 -0.82
C VAL A 81 5.68 3.61 -0.29
N ILE A 82 5.56 2.33 -0.63
CA ILE A 82 6.62 1.35 -0.40
C ILE A 82 7.33 1.11 -1.74
N ALA A 83 8.58 1.52 -1.82
CA ALA A 83 9.38 1.49 -3.03
C ALA A 83 10.63 0.61 -2.84
N ALA A 84 11.09 0.04 -3.94
CA ALA A 84 12.40 -0.60 -3.99
C ALA A 84 13.49 0.49 -4.03
N ARG A 85 14.60 0.23 -3.37
CA ARG A 85 15.82 1.03 -3.54
C ARG A 85 16.90 0.17 -4.19
N GLU A 86 17.40 0.63 -5.32
CA GLU A 86 18.48 0.03 -6.10
C GLU A 86 19.58 1.09 -6.20
N ASP A 87 20.64 0.93 -5.40
CA ASP A 87 21.69 1.94 -5.22
C ASP A 87 21.13 3.32 -4.81
N ALA A 88 21.30 4.33 -5.68
CA ALA A 88 20.81 5.69 -5.49
C ALA A 88 19.40 5.91 -6.07
N GLU A 89 18.83 4.92 -6.76
CA GLU A 89 17.54 5.03 -7.42
C GLU A 89 16.40 4.48 -6.54
N VAL A 90 15.31 5.24 -6.46
CA VAL A 90 14.06 4.82 -5.82
C VAL A 90 13.08 4.39 -6.90
N LYS A 91 12.76 3.10 -6.92
CA LYS A 91 11.93 2.46 -7.93
C LYS A 91 10.54 2.19 -7.38
N ASN A 92 9.54 2.78 -8.01
CA ASN A 92 8.14 2.58 -7.66
C ASN A 92 7.72 1.12 -7.88
N LEU A 93 7.06 0.53 -6.89
CA LEU A 93 6.49 -0.83 -6.94
C LEU A 93 4.97 -0.83 -7.13
N GLY A 94 4.35 0.37 -7.20
CA GLY A 94 2.91 0.54 -7.29
C GLY A 94 2.17 0.29 -5.96
N ILE A 95 2.88 0.11 -4.85
CA ILE A 95 2.33 -0.15 -3.50
C ILE A 95 2.09 1.15 -2.75
N GLN A 96 0.84 1.39 -2.32
CA GLN A 96 0.47 2.63 -1.64
C GLN A 96 -0.55 2.46 -0.53
N PHE A 97 -0.51 3.37 0.43
CA PHE A 97 -1.59 3.57 1.39
C PHE A 97 -2.06 5.02 1.33
N SER A 98 -3.38 5.20 1.40
CA SER A 98 -4.04 6.47 1.67
C SER A 98 -4.67 6.35 3.05
N GLY A 99 -4.10 7.05 4.04
CA GLY A 99 -4.46 6.94 5.45
C GLY A 99 -3.42 6.17 6.28
N ILE A 100 -3.59 6.18 7.59
CA ILE A 100 -2.67 5.52 8.51
C ILE A 100 -2.86 3.99 8.47
N PRO A 101 -1.80 3.19 8.19
CA PRO A 101 -1.88 1.73 8.21
C PRO A 101 -1.78 1.21 9.65
N SER A 102 -2.82 1.49 10.44
CA SER A 102 -2.91 1.14 11.86
C SER A 102 -3.84 -0.06 12.10
N GLY A 103 -3.89 -0.53 13.35
CA GLY A 103 -4.71 -1.68 13.72
C GLY A 103 -4.28 -2.93 12.96
N HIS A 104 -5.22 -3.59 12.29
CA HIS A 104 -4.92 -4.78 11.48
C HIS A 104 -4.04 -4.48 10.26
N GLU A 105 -4.13 -3.27 9.66
CA GLU A 105 -3.33 -2.89 8.50
C GLU A 105 -1.85 -2.63 8.83
N PHE A 106 -1.51 -2.49 10.11
CA PHE A 106 -0.12 -2.45 10.53
C PHE A 106 0.64 -3.71 10.08
N SER A 107 -0.02 -4.88 10.15
CA SER A 107 0.55 -6.11 9.65
C SER A 107 0.77 -6.09 8.13
N THR A 108 -0.09 -5.42 7.37
CA THR A 108 0.04 -5.23 5.92
C THR A 108 1.30 -4.43 5.61
N LEU A 109 1.52 -3.30 6.29
CA LEU A 109 2.72 -2.48 6.14
C LEU A 109 4.01 -3.30 6.33
N ILE A 110 4.07 -4.12 7.38
CA ILE A 110 5.25 -4.97 7.65
C ILE A 110 5.43 -6.00 6.53
N ASN A 111 4.36 -6.64 6.06
CA ASN A 111 4.43 -7.60 4.96
C ASN A 111 4.84 -6.95 3.64
N ASP A 112 4.34 -5.75 3.34
CA ASP A 112 4.70 -5.00 2.14
C ASP A 112 6.18 -4.66 2.10
N ILE A 113 6.75 -4.24 3.23
CA ILE A 113 8.20 -4.03 3.36
C ILE A 113 8.97 -5.33 3.05
N ILE A 114 8.51 -6.47 3.57
CA ILE A 114 9.16 -7.77 3.36
C ILE A 114 9.08 -8.20 1.90
N ILE A 115 7.90 -8.16 1.26
CA ILE A 115 7.76 -8.57 -0.15
C ILE A 115 8.50 -7.60 -1.07
N ALA A 116 8.43 -6.29 -0.80
CA ALA A 116 9.21 -5.29 -1.51
C ALA A 116 10.69 -5.62 -1.41
N SER A 117 11.20 -5.85 -0.20
CA SER A 117 12.60 -6.20 0.05
C SER A 117 13.04 -7.51 -0.63
N LYS A 118 12.18 -8.53 -0.70
CA LYS A 118 12.45 -9.78 -1.40
C LYS A 118 12.40 -9.65 -2.93
N ARG A 119 11.80 -8.57 -3.44
CA ARG A 119 11.50 -8.38 -4.87
C ARG A 119 10.66 -9.53 -5.44
N ASP A 120 9.78 -10.09 -4.60
CA ASP A 120 8.97 -11.26 -4.92
C ASP A 120 7.53 -11.07 -4.42
N SER A 121 6.58 -11.01 -5.35
CA SER A 121 5.15 -10.85 -5.02
C SER A 121 4.55 -12.07 -4.33
N GLY A 122 5.15 -13.26 -4.45
CA GLY A 122 4.55 -14.51 -3.97
C GLY A 122 3.30 -14.97 -4.74
N LEU A 123 2.91 -14.29 -5.82
CA LEU A 123 1.78 -14.70 -6.68
C LEU A 123 2.10 -15.95 -7.50
N SER A 124 1.07 -16.66 -7.97
CA SER A 124 1.29 -17.78 -8.91
C SER A 124 1.87 -17.30 -10.25
N GLU A 125 2.72 -18.14 -10.90
CA GLU A 125 3.39 -17.75 -12.15
C GLU A 125 2.40 -17.35 -13.25
N LYS A 126 1.30 -18.10 -13.38
CA LYS A 126 0.22 -17.78 -14.33
C LYS A 126 -0.32 -16.36 -14.12
N THR A 127 -0.47 -15.93 -12.87
CA THR A 127 -0.93 -14.58 -12.54
C THR A 127 0.14 -13.54 -12.85
N ARG A 128 1.40 -13.81 -12.53
CA ARG A 128 2.53 -12.91 -12.84
C ARG A 128 2.65 -12.66 -14.34
N GLU A 129 2.60 -13.73 -15.15
CA GLU A 129 2.63 -13.65 -16.61
C GLU A 129 1.51 -12.75 -17.16
N TYR A 130 0.27 -12.94 -16.66
CA TYR A 130 -0.85 -12.11 -17.06
C TYR A 130 -0.66 -10.64 -16.68
N LEU A 131 -0.27 -10.34 -15.43
CA LEU A 131 -0.10 -8.96 -14.95
C LEU A 131 1.03 -8.22 -15.69
N ARG A 132 2.14 -8.90 -15.97
CA ARG A 132 3.25 -8.37 -16.77
C ARG A 132 2.85 -8.08 -18.22
N SER A 133 1.86 -8.80 -18.75
CA SER A 133 1.35 -8.59 -20.12
C SER A 133 0.40 -7.40 -20.26
N LEU A 134 -0.05 -6.80 -19.14
CA LEU A 134 -0.96 -5.66 -19.18
C LEU A 134 -0.28 -4.43 -19.80
N ASP A 135 -0.97 -3.82 -20.76
CA ASP A 135 -0.55 -2.63 -21.50
C ASP A 135 -1.47 -1.42 -21.24
N LYS A 136 -2.46 -1.59 -20.35
CA LYS A 136 -3.40 -0.55 -19.92
C LYS A 136 -3.27 -0.28 -18.43
N PRO A 137 -3.45 0.98 -17.99
CA PRO A 137 -3.45 1.31 -16.57
C PRO A 137 -4.51 0.53 -15.77
N LEU A 138 -4.06 -0.02 -14.64
CA LEU A 138 -4.87 -0.72 -13.65
C LEU A 138 -4.67 -0.05 -12.29
N HIS A 139 -5.75 0.43 -11.73
CA HIS A 139 -5.79 1.03 -10.41
C HIS A 139 -6.70 0.21 -9.50
N LEU A 140 -6.13 -0.36 -8.44
CA LEU A 140 -6.82 -1.14 -7.42
C LEU A 140 -6.91 -0.30 -6.15
N GLN A 141 -8.12 0.07 -5.74
CA GLN A 141 -8.35 0.77 -4.47
C GLN A 141 -9.05 -0.17 -3.50
N VAL A 142 -8.36 -0.56 -2.44
CA VAL A 142 -8.88 -1.48 -1.43
C VAL A 142 -9.28 -0.67 -0.21
N PHE A 143 -10.58 -0.46 -0.02
CA PHE A 143 -11.12 0.23 1.14
C PHE A 143 -11.10 -0.67 2.37
N VAL A 144 -10.57 -0.14 3.47
CA VAL A 144 -10.32 -0.85 4.72
C VAL A 144 -10.72 -0.01 5.93
N THR A 145 -10.73 -0.64 7.11
CA THR A 145 -10.78 0.05 8.40
C THR A 145 -9.80 -0.61 9.38
N PRO A 146 -9.24 0.10 10.36
CA PRO A 146 -8.24 -0.44 11.28
C PRO A 146 -8.69 -1.69 12.06
N THR A 147 -10.00 -1.88 12.24
CA THR A 147 -10.58 -2.98 13.02
C THR A 147 -11.00 -4.18 12.16
N CYS A 148 -10.81 -4.12 10.85
CA CYS A 148 -11.20 -5.19 9.93
C CYS A 148 -10.12 -6.30 9.86
N PRO A 149 -10.37 -7.52 10.36
CA PRO A 149 -9.36 -8.57 10.39
C PRO A 149 -9.10 -9.22 9.02
N TYR A 150 -9.99 -9.02 8.05
CA TYR A 150 -9.86 -9.58 6.70
C TYR A 150 -9.20 -8.63 5.71
N CYS A 151 -9.14 -7.34 6.04
CA CYS A 151 -8.64 -6.30 5.17
C CYS A 151 -7.17 -6.47 4.78
N PRO A 152 -6.25 -6.90 5.70
CA PRO A 152 -4.85 -7.07 5.35
C PRO A 152 -4.62 -8.03 4.19
N ARG A 153 -5.42 -9.09 4.11
CA ARG A 153 -5.32 -10.08 3.03
C ARG A 153 -5.69 -9.50 1.66
N ALA A 154 -6.66 -8.60 1.63
CA ALA A 154 -7.11 -7.98 0.38
C ALA A 154 -6.12 -6.91 -0.10
N VAL A 155 -5.63 -6.07 0.82
CA VAL A 155 -4.63 -5.03 0.51
C VAL A 155 -3.32 -5.67 0.06
N LEU A 156 -2.80 -6.64 0.82
CA LEU A 156 -1.57 -7.35 0.47
C LEU A 156 -1.67 -8.00 -0.91
N LEU A 157 -2.79 -8.66 -1.24
CA LEU A 157 -2.98 -9.25 -2.56
C LEU A 157 -2.93 -8.19 -3.67
N ALA A 158 -3.56 -7.04 -3.48
CA ALA A 158 -3.52 -5.95 -4.45
C ALA A 158 -2.10 -5.38 -4.62
N HIS A 159 -1.35 -5.22 -3.51
CA HIS A 159 0.04 -4.76 -3.51
C HIS A 159 0.97 -5.76 -4.21
N GLN A 160 0.81 -7.05 -3.96
CA GLN A 160 1.51 -8.12 -4.67
C GLN A 160 1.25 -8.04 -6.18
N MET A 161 0.02 -7.74 -6.62
CA MET A 161 -0.29 -7.58 -8.04
C MET A 161 0.36 -6.34 -8.64
N ALA A 162 0.45 -5.23 -7.89
CA ALA A 162 1.09 -4.01 -8.37
C ALA A 162 2.59 -4.19 -8.65
N MET A 163 3.29 -4.97 -7.81
CA MET A 163 4.72 -5.25 -7.97
C MET A 163 5.08 -5.91 -9.29
N GLU A 164 4.16 -6.65 -9.91
CA GLU A 164 4.44 -7.39 -11.14
C GLU A 164 4.49 -6.49 -12.39
N ASN A 165 3.83 -5.33 -12.36
CA ASN A 165 3.90 -4.36 -13.45
C ASN A 165 3.68 -2.93 -12.94
N PRO A 166 4.63 -2.34 -12.20
CA PRO A 166 4.46 -1.03 -11.55
C PRO A 166 4.28 0.14 -12.54
N ALA A 167 4.64 -0.07 -13.82
CA ALA A 167 4.43 0.92 -14.87
C ALA A 167 2.95 1.06 -15.27
N MET A 168 2.15 0.00 -15.08
CA MET A 168 0.73 -0.03 -15.44
C MET A 168 -0.17 -0.18 -14.21
N ILE A 169 0.31 -0.78 -13.13
CA ILE A 169 -0.51 -1.18 -11.99
C ILE A 169 -0.15 -0.34 -10.76
N ARG A 170 -1.16 0.30 -10.18
CA ARG A 170 -1.10 0.92 -8.85
C ARG A 170 -2.15 0.27 -7.95
N ALA A 171 -1.75 -0.07 -6.74
CA ALA A 171 -2.64 -0.58 -5.70
C ALA A 171 -2.53 0.29 -4.46
N GLU A 172 -3.68 0.65 -3.92
CA GLU A 172 -3.84 1.60 -2.82
C GLU A 172 -4.75 1.00 -1.74
N GLY A 173 -4.20 0.78 -0.54
CA GLY A 173 -5.00 0.56 0.66
C GLY A 173 -5.58 1.89 1.16
N VAL A 174 -6.90 2.05 1.18
CA VAL A 174 -7.58 3.29 1.53
C VAL A 174 -8.29 3.14 2.88
N GLU A 175 -7.87 3.90 3.89
CA GLU A 175 -8.58 3.96 5.17
C GLU A 175 -9.90 4.73 4.98
N ALA A 176 -11.01 4.02 5.10
CA ALA A 176 -12.31 4.54 4.67
C ALA A 176 -12.88 5.62 5.62
N THR A 177 -12.43 5.67 6.87
CA THR A 177 -12.90 6.64 7.87
C THR A 177 -12.17 7.99 7.77
N GLU A 178 -10.91 8.00 7.32
CA GLU A 178 -10.12 9.18 6.98
C GLU A 178 -10.54 9.76 5.63
N PHE A 179 -10.99 8.91 4.69
CA PHE A 179 -11.44 9.32 3.35
C PHE A 179 -12.93 9.02 3.11
N PRO A 180 -13.87 9.57 3.93
CA PRO A 180 -15.29 9.21 3.85
C PRO A 180 -15.94 9.66 2.54
N GLU A 181 -15.51 10.78 1.95
CA GLU A 181 -16.03 11.23 0.65
C GLU A 181 -15.69 10.24 -0.47
N LEU A 182 -14.46 9.72 -0.46
CA LEU A 182 -13.99 8.74 -1.42
C LEU A 182 -14.71 7.38 -1.23
N ALA A 183 -14.86 6.95 0.02
CA ALA A 183 -15.62 5.74 0.36
C ALA A 183 -17.10 5.85 -0.08
N ASN A 184 -17.73 7.00 0.17
CA ASN A 184 -19.11 7.28 -0.24
C ASN A 184 -19.26 7.29 -1.77
N ARG A 185 -18.31 7.87 -2.50
CA ARG A 185 -18.30 7.90 -3.98
C ARG A 185 -18.40 6.50 -4.58
N PHE A 186 -17.78 5.51 -3.96
CA PHE A 186 -17.82 4.11 -4.42
C PHE A 186 -18.81 3.23 -3.66
N ASN A 187 -19.74 3.84 -2.91
CA ASN A 187 -20.77 3.15 -2.13
C ASN A 187 -20.19 2.04 -1.23
N VAL A 188 -19.04 2.31 -0.57
CA VAL A 188 -18.43 1.37 0.37
C VAL A 188 -19.36 1.20 1.57
N ARG A 189 -19.99 0.03 1.67
CA ARG A 189 -20.91 -0.34 2.78
C ARG A 189 -20.31 -1.35 3.75
N GLY A 190 -19.22 -1.98 3.36
CA GLY A 190 -18.48 -2.97 4.14
C GLY A 190 -17.08 -3.12 3.58
N VAL A 191 -16.17 -3.58 4.42
CA VAL A 191 -14.75 -3.72 4.10
C VAL A 191 -14.25 -5.16 4.34
N PRO A 192 -13.22 -5.63 3.61
CA PRO A 192 -12.55 -4.92 2.52
C PRO A 192 -13.43 -4.83 1.27
N GLN A 193 -13.34 -3.72 0.54
CA GLN A 193 -13.94 -3.57 -0.79
C GLN A 193 -12.87 -3.10 -1.77
N THR A 194 -12.57 -3.91 -2.78
CA THR A 194 -11.65 -3.54 -3.86
C THR A 194 -12.42 -2.95 -5.02
N VAL A 195 -12.10 -1.72 -5.39
CA VAL A 195 -12.59 -1.01 -6.57
C VAL A 195 -11.53 -1.06 -7.65
N VAL A 196 -11.92 -1.46 -8.86
CA VAL A 196 -11.04 -1.55 -10.03
C VAL A 196 -11.35 -0.40 -10.98
N ASN A 197 -10.31 0.37 -11.35
CA ASN A 197 -10.38 1.47 -12.32
C ASN A 197 -11.58 2.40 -12.10
N ALA A 198 -11.67 2.99 -10.90
CA ALA A 198 -12.71 3.94 -10.52
C ALA A 198 -14.15 3.44 -10.75
N GLY A 199 -14.41 2.16 -10.46
CA GLY A 199 -15.74 1.57 -10.47
C GLY A 199 -16.08 0.74 -11.71
N LYS A 200 -15.13 0.52 -12.63
CA LYS A 200 -15.29 -0.43 -13.74
C LYS A 200 -15.44 -1.88 -13.27
N GLY A 201 -14.87 -2.19 -12.11
CA GLY A 201 -15.04 -3.46 -11.44
C GLY A 201 -15.07 -3.29 -9.92
N MET A 202 -15.59 -4.29 -9.23
CA MET A 202 -15.69 -4.29 -7.77
C MET A 202 -15.69 -5.69 -7.19
N VAL A 203 -14.97 -5.87 -6.08
CA VAL A 203 -14.94 -7.09 -5.27
C VAL A 203 -15.18 -6.72 -3.81
N VAL A 204 -16.01 -7.49 -3.11
CA VAL A 204 -16.24 -7.35 -1.66
C VAL A 204 -15.68 -8.58 -0.94
N GLY A 205 -14.97 -8.34 0.15
CA GLY A 205 -14.31 -9.36 0.96
C GLY A 205 -12.90 -9.72 0.50
N ALA A 206 -12.18 -10.45 1.33
CA ALA A 206 -10.87 -11.00 0.99
C ALA A 206 -11.06 -12.24 0.11
N VAL A 207 -10.97 -12.05 -1.21
CA VAL A 207 -11.13 -13.13 -2.18
C VAL A 207 -9.81 -13.82 -2.51
N PRO A 208 -9.84 -15.07 -3.00
CA PRO A 208 -8.65 -15.71 -3.55
C PRO A 208 -8.07 -14.95 -4.76
N GLU A 209 -6.77 -15.11 -5.00
CA GLU A 209 -6.02 -14.52 -6.13
C GLU A 209 -6.76 -14.62 -7.47
N GLN A 210 -7.24 -15.82 -7.81
CA GLN A 210 -7.90 -16.09 -9.09
C GLN A 210 -9.21 -15.31 -9.27
N ASN A 211 -9.92 -15.03 -8.19
CA ASN A 211 -11.17 -14.27 -8.24
C ASN A 211 -10.90 -12.79 -8.55
N LEU A 212 -9.87 -12.21 -7.94
CA LEU A 212 -9.48 -10.84 -8.24
C LEU A 212 -8.97 -10.70 -9.68
N ILE A 213 -8.19 -11.66 -10.17
CA ILE A 213 -7.76 -11.69 -11.59
C ILE A 213 -8.94 -11.77 -12.55
N ALA A 214 -9.94 -12.61 -12.28
CA ALA A 214 -11.13 -12.69 -13.12
C ALA A 214 -11.89 -11.35 -13.17
N GLU A 215 -11.98 -10.64 -12.05
CA GLU A 215 -12.60 -9.31 -12.02
C GLU A 215 -11.78 -8.27 -12.78
N ILE A 216 -10.45 -8.26 -12.63
CA ILE A 216 -9.53 -7.38 -13.39
C ILE A 216 -9.70 -7.61 -14.89
N GLN A 217 -9.72 -8.87 -15.35
CA GLN A 217 -9.94 -9.22 -16.75
C GLN A 217 -11.26 -8.66 -17.27
N ARG A 218 -12.34 -8.83 -16.50
CA ARG A 218 -13.66 -8.28 -16.85
C ARG A 218 -13.65 -6.76 -16.92
N ALA A 219 -13.02 -6.09 -15.95
CA ALA A 219 -12.98 -4.64 -15.86
C ALA A 219 -12.14 -3.98 -16.96
N LEU A 220 -11.12 -4.66 -17.49
CA LEU A 220 -10.24 -4.15 -18.56
C LEU A 220 -10.76 -4.40 -19.98
N GLN A 221 -11.74 -5.30 -20.14
CA GLN A 221 -12.44 -5.55 -21.41
C GLN A 221 -13.53 -4.52 -21.72
N ASN A 222 -14.04 -3.83 -20.69
CA ASN A 222 -15.10 -2.81 -20.78
C ASN A 222 -14.52 -1.37 -20.78
#